data_AF-A0A8T6VE81-F1
#
_entry.id   AF-A0A8T6VE81-F1
#
_cell.length_a   1.000
_cell.length_b   1.000
_cell.length_c   1.000
_cell.angle_alpha   90.00
_cell.angle_beta   90.00
_cell.angle_gamma   90.00
#
_symmetry.space_group_name_H-M   'P 1'
#
loop_
_entity.id
_entity.type
_entity.pdbx_description
1 polymer ?
#
loop_
_entity_poly.entity_id
_entity_poly.type
_entity_poly.pdbx_seq_one_letter_code
_entity_poly.pdbx_strand_id
1 'polypeptide(L)' 'MNKREIKAALCARVAVATRTMMQDPRKARSVVQELGMKDTVAVRKRILAACDELEERWT' A
#
# COMPACT_ATOMS: atom_id res chain seq x y z
N MET A 1 -18.36 6.15 15.06
CA MET A 1 -17.07 6.13 14.35
C MET A 1 -16.34 7.45 14.58
N ASN A 2 -15.35 7.47 15.47
CA ASN A 2 -14.56 8.64 15.81
C ASN A 2 -13.42 8.86 14.80
N LYS A 3 -12.72 10.00 14.88
CA LYS A 3 -11.62 10.35 13.95
C LYS A 3 -10.50 9.30 13.91
N ARG A 4 -10.26 8.57 14.99
CA ARG A 4 -9.24 7.51 15.07
C ARG A 4 -9.69 6.27 14.30
N GLU A 5 -10.94 5.85 14.46
CA GLU A 5 -11.54 4.73 13.72
C GLU A 5 -11.60 5.01 12.21
N ILE A 6 -11.91 6.25 11.81
CA ILE A 6 -11.88 6.67 10.40
C ILE A 6 -10.48 6.55 9.80
N LYS A 7 -9.45 7.01 10.53
CA LYS A 7 -8.05 6.89 10.07
C LYS A 7 -7.61 5.45 9.91
N ALA A 8 -7.94 4.59 10.88
CA ALA A 8 -7.64 3.15 10.82
C ALA A 8 -8.25 2.50 9.57
N ALA A 9 -9.55 2.72 9.36
CA ALA A 9 -10.27 2.17 8.20
C ALA A 9 -9.71 2.69 6.87
N LEU A 10 -9.31 3.97 6.80
CA LEU A 10 -8.68 4.53 5.60
C LEU A 10 -7.30 3.91 5.33
N CYS A 11 -6.47 3.72 6.37
CA CYS A 11 -5.17 3.08 6.23
C CYS A 11 -5.30 1.65 5.70
N ALA A 12 -6.17 0.84 6.30
CA ALA A 12 -6.43 -0.54 5.85
C ALA A 12 -6.94 -0.56 4.40
N ARG A 13 -7.91 0.30 4.05
CA ARG A 13 -8.47 0.38 2.69
C ARG A 13 -7.43 0.77 1.64
N VAL A 14 -6.55 1.73 1.96
CA VAL A 14 -5.48 2.16 1.06
C VAL A 14 -4.43 1.05 0.90
N ALA A 15 -4.09 0.34 1.98
CA ALA A 15 -3.15 -0.79 1.92
C ALA A 15 -3.65 -1.90 0.97
N VAL A 16 -4.91 -2.31 1.13
CA VAL A 16 -5.55 -3.32 0.25
C VAL A 16 -5.57 -2.83 -1.21
N ALA A 17 -6.01 -1.59 -1.46
CA ALA A 17 -6.06 -1.04 -2.81
C ALA A 17 -4.67 -0.97 -3.46
N THR A 18 -3.66 -0.52 -2.71
CA THR A 18 -2.27 -0.44 -3.18
C THR A 18 -1.73 -1.83 -3.50
N ARG A 19 -1.99 -2.83 -2.66
CA ARG A 19 -1.63 -4.24 -2.92
C ARG A 19 -2.25 -4.75 -4.22
N THR A 20 -3.54 -4.49 -4.47
CA THR A 20 -4.20 -4.86 -5.73
C THR A 20 -3.56 -4.17 -6.93
N MET A 21 -3.23 -2.87 -6.83
CA MET A 21 -2.55 -2.15 -7.92
C MET A 21 -1.15 -2.71 -8.20
N MET A 22 -0.44 -3.16 -7.17
CA MET A 22 0.91 -3.73 -7.29
C MET A 22 0.94 -5.09 -8.00
N GLN A 23 -0.21 -5.78 -8.13
CA GLN A 23 -0.32 -7.04 -8.91
C GLN A 23 -0.32 -6.79 -10.43
N ASP A 24 -0.70 -5.59 -10.88
CA ASP A 24 -0.63 -5.19 -12.29
C ASP A 24 0.72 -4.49 -12.57
N PRO A 25 1.58 -5.04 -13.45
CA PRO A 25 2.90 -4.47 -13.72
C PRO A 25 2.89 -3.01 -14.19
N ARG A 26 1.83 -2.57 -14.89
CA ARG A 26 1.71 -1.19 -15.40
C ARG A 26 1.39 -0.22 -14.27
N LYS A 27 0.48 -0.62 -13.37
CA LYS A 27 0.07 0.19 -12.22
C LYS A 27 1.11 0.19 -11.11
N ALA A 28 1.81 -0.92 -10.90
CA ALA A 28 2.90 -1.03 -9.93
C ALA A 28 3.98 0.03 -10.16
N ARG A 29 4.31 0.33 -11.42
CA ARG A 29 5.27 1.40 -11.75
C ARG A 29 4.76 2.78 -11.29
N SER A 30 3.49 3.10 -11.54
CA SER A 30 2.88 4.35 -11.09
C SER A 30 2.90 4.48 -9.58
N VAL A 31 2.53 3.42 -8.84
CA VAL A 31 2.58 3.40 -7.38
C VAL A 31 3.99 3.69 -6.87
N VAL A 32 4.99 3.02 -7.42
CA VAL A 32 6.39 3.22 -7.00
C VAL A 32 6.87 4.65 -7.29
N GLN A 33 6.45 5.23 -8.41
CA GLN A 33 6.77 6.61 -8.79
C GLN A 33 6.06 7.65 -7.91
N GLU A 34 4.79 7.44 -7.58
CA GLU A 34 4.01 8.29 -6.65
C GLU A 34 4.64 8.31 -5.26
N LEU A 35 5.24 7.20 -4.83
CA LEU A 35 6.01 7.10 -3.59
C LEU A 35 7.41 7.71 -3.69
N GLY A 36 7.81 8.24 -4.85
CA GLY A 36 9.13 8.85 -5.07
C GLY A 36 10.29 7.86 -5.01
N MET A 37 10.03 6.57 -5.23
CA MET A 37 11.03 5.51 -5.12
C MET A 37 11.51 5.04 -6.50
N LYS A 38 12.70 4.41 -6.54
CA LYS A 38 13.20 3.77 -7.76
C LYS A 38 12.48 2.45 -8.00
N ASP A 39 11.94 2.27 -9.20
CA ASP A 39 11.26 1.04 -9.60
C ASP A 39 12.25 -0.13 -9.73
N THR A 40 12.28 -0.97 -8.68
CA THR A 40 13.09 -2.18 -8.60
C THR A 40 12.27 -3.28 -7.94
N VAL A 41 12.61 -4.54 -8.24
CA VAL A 41 11.96 -5.71 -7.61
C VAL A 41 12.03 -5.63 -6.08
N ALA A 42 13.15 -5.17 -5.52
CA ALA A 42 13.32 -5.01 -4.07
C ALA A 42 12.37 -3.94 -3.48
N VAL A 43 12.23 -2.79 -4.15
CA VAL A 43 11.31 -1.73 -3.71
C VAL A 43 9.86 -2.21 -3.77
N ARG A 44 9.46 -2.87 -4.86
CA ARG A 44 8.10 -3.43 -4.99
C ARG A 44 7.77 -4.42 -3.86
N LYS A 45 8.71 -5.30 -3.52
CA LYS A 45 8.57 -6.24 -2.38
C LYS A 45 8.41 -5.51 -1.04
N ARG A 46 9.17 -4.43 -0.81
CA ARG A 46 9.06 -3.62 0.41
C ARG A 46 7.71 -2.91 0.52
N ILE A 47 7.17 -2.42 -0.61
CA ILE A 47 5.83 -1.80 -0.66
C ILE A 47 4.75 -2.82 -0.30
N LEU A 48 4.83 -4.04 -0.86
CA LEU A 48 3.90 -5.11 -0.52
C LEU A 48 3.94 -5.46 0.97
N ALA A 49 5.15 -5.64 1.53
CA ALA A 49 5.31 -5.91 2.96
C ALA A 49 4.74 -4.78 3.85
N ALA A 50 4.93 -3.52 3.46
CA ALA A 50 4.34 -2.38 4.18
C ALA A 50 2.79 -2.36 4.08
N CYS A 51 2.23 -2.81 2.96
CA CYS A 51 0.78 -2.97 2.84
C CYS A 51 0.26 -4.08 3.76
N ASP A 52 0.94 -5.22 3.82
CA ASP A 52 0.58 -6.33 4.72
C ASP A 52 0.62 -5.88 6.19
N GLU A 53 1.68 -5.18 6.62
CA GLU A 53 1.80 -4.66 7.99
C GLU A 53 0.70 -3.63 8.33
N LEU A 54 0.33 -2.78 7.37
CA LEU A 54 -0.77 -1.82 7.54
C LEU A 54 -2.14 -2.51 7.62
N GLU A 55 -2.34 -3.59 6.87
CA GLU A 55 -3.57 -4.38 6.95
C GLU A 55 -3.65 -5.06 8.33
N GLU A 56 -2.61 -5.78 8.77
CA GLU A 56 -2.58 -6.48 10.07
C GLU A 56 -2.71 -5.54 11.28
N ARG A 57 -2.15 -4.33 11.22
CA ARG A 57 -2.16 -3.40 12.36
C ARG A 57 -3.52 -2.75 12.60
N TRP A 58 -4.37 -2.69 11.59
CA TRP A 58 -5.62 -1.92 11.61
C TRP A 58 -6.88 -2.75 11.35
N THR A 59 -6.73 -4.08 11.15
CA THR A 59 -7.83 -5.05 11.04
C THR A 59 -7.94 -5.85 12.34
#